data_AF-A0A8S3W437-F1
#
_entry.id   AF-A0A8S3W437-F1
#
_cell.length_a   1.000
_cell.length_b   1.000
_cell.length_c   1.000
_cell.angle_alpha   90.00
_cell.angle_beta   90.00
_cell.angle_gamma   90.00
#
_symmetry.space_group_name_H-M   'P 1'
#
loop_
_entity.id
_entity.type
_entity.pdbx_description
1 polymer ?
#
loop_
_entity_poly.entity_id
_entity_poly.type
_entity_poly.pdbx_seq_one_letter_code
_entity_poly.pdbx_strand_id
1 'polypeptide(L)'
;MLREGLIEELLNFHDSHNKQRIKDGKPPDYTKGVFQTLGFKEFHEYLMLPEEKRNSDEGRKLLEQSIENMKMATRRYARRQNKMVKGRFLDIPTREVPPIYELNTTDLSKWDDEVKDKAIAIIESYINNVPCSYEPLKRNLDEEKRKIDGHSCNYCDVCERLIIGDKEFSIHLNSHKHMRVLKKKKKLLMQKEKEEKQDNN
;
A
#
# COMPACT_ATOMS: atom_id res chain seq x y z
N MET A 1 16.25 9.08 -14.56
CA MET A 1 15.21 9.94 -13.93
C MET A 1 15.77 11.29 -13.54
N LEU A 2 16.50 11.46 -12.42
CA LEU A 2 16.99 12.80 -12.02
C LEU A 2 17.93 13.42 -13.06
N ARG A 3 18.93 12.66 -13.53
CA ARG A 3 19.84 13.10 -14.61
C ARG A 3 19.16 13.31 -15.96
N GLU A 4 17.98 12.70 -16.13
CA GLU A 4 17.18 12.77 -17.36
C GLU A 4 16.15 13.91 -17.33
N GLY A 5 16.27 14.86 -16.38
CA GLY A 5 15.41 16.04 -16.35
C GLY A 5 14.14 15.95 -15.49
N LEU A 6 13.99 14.94 -14.62
CA LEU A 6 12.79 14.81 -13.76
C LEU A 6 12.45 16.10 -12.99
N ILE A 7 13.44 16.81 -12.45
CA ILE A 7 13.19 18.02 -11.66
C ILE A 7 12.61 19.13 -12.56
N GLU A 8 13.11 19.25 -13.78
CA GLU A 8 12.60 20.21 -14.76
C GLU A 8 11.16 19.87 -15.17
N GLU A 9 10.85 18.59 -15.41
CA GLU A 9 9.48 18.13 -15.67
C GLU A 9 8.53 18.50 -14.52
N LEU A 10 8.94 18.27 -13.28
CA LEU A 10 8.14 18.58 -12.09
C LEU A 10 7.93 20.08 -11.90
N LEU A 11 8.96 20.89 -12.17
CA LEU A 11 8.87 22.35 -12.12
C LEU A 11 7.94 22.88 -13.21
N ASN A 12 8.08 22.40 -14.45
CA ASN A 12 7.22 22.79 -15.57
C ASN A 12 5.76 22.42 -15.32
N PHE A 13 5.51 21.19 -14.84
CA PHE A 13 4.18 20.74 -14.48
C PHE A 13 3.60 21.55 -13.30
N HIS A 14 4.41 21.82 -12.28
CA HIS A 14 3.99 22.65 -11.15
C HIS A 14 3.66 24.07 -11.62
N ASP A 15 4.46 24.70 -12.46
CA ASP A 15 4.22 26.04 -12.94
C ASP A 15 2.94 26.14 -13.79
N SER A 16 2.69 25.16 -14.66
CA SER A 16 1.50 25.15 -15.52
C SER A 16 0.22 24.90 -14.72
N HIS A 17 0.20 23.89 -13.83
CA HIS A 17 -0.99 23.53 -13.06
C HIS A 17 -1.22 24.39 -11.82
N ASN A 18 -0.16 24.85 -11.14
CA ASN A 18 -0.30 25.61 -9.91
C ASN A 18 -0.72 27.06 -10.20
N LYS A 19 -0.29 27.68 -11.31
CA LYS A 19 -0.80 28.99 -11.74
C LYS A 19 -2.32 28.97 -11.96
N GLN A 20 -2.84 27.89 -12.55
CA GLN A 20 -4.29 27.72 -12.72
C GLN A 20 -4.98 27.46 -11.38
N ARG A 21 -4.42 26.58 -10.53
CA ARG A 21 -4.97 26.23 -9.22
C ARG A 21 -5.03 27.41 -8.24
N ILE A 22 -3.99 28.25 -8.21
CA ILE A 22 -3.92 29.45 -7.37
C ILE A 22 -5.00 30.45 -7.81
N LYS A 23 -5.23 30.62 -9.12
CA LYS A 23 -6.34 31.43 -9.65
C LYS A 23 -7.71 30.90 -9.19
N ASP A 24 -7.87 29.59 -9.13
CA ASP A 24 -9.11 28.93 -8.70
C ASP A 24 -9.27 28.87 -7.16
N GLY A 25 -8.27 29.31 -6.39
CA GLY A 25 -8.30 29.37 -4.92
C GLY A 25 -8.36 28.01 -4.20
N LYS A 26 -8.05 26.90 -4.89
CA LYS A 26 -8.18 25.54 -4.33
C LYS A 26 -6.84 25.00 -3.82
N PRO A 27 -6.78 24.33 -2.65
CA PRO A 27 -5.59 23.61 -2.22
C PRO A 27 -5.30 22.41 -3.13
N PRO A 28 -4.04 21.91 -3.18
CA PRO A 28 -3.75 20.69 -3.93
C PRO A 28 -4.48 19.49 -3.32
N ASP A 29 -5.21 18.74 -4.14
CA ASP A 29 -5.79 17.46 -3.74
C ASP A 29 -4.91 16.30 -4.25
N TYR A 30 -3.96 15.87 -3.42
CA TYR A 30 -3.07 14.73 -3.70
C TYR A 30 -3.76 13.36 -3.66
N THR A 31 -5.09 13.33 -3.53
CA THR A 31 -5.88 12.10 -3.57
C THR A 31 -6.54 11.84 -4.92
N LYS A 32 -6.32 12.70 -5.92
CA LYS A 32 -7.00 12.59 -7.24
C LYS A 32 -6.07 12.78 -8.42
N GLY A 33 -6.31 11.98 -9.47
CA GLY A 33 -5.69 12.15 -10.78
C GLY A 33 -4.17 12.12 -10.76
N VAL A 34 -3.56 12.93 -11.62
CA VAL A 34 -2.10 13.01 -11.80
C VAL A 34 -1.35 13.39 -10.51
N PHE A 35 -2.01 14.05 -9.55
CA PHE A 35 -1.40 14.41 -8.27
C PHE A 35 -1.11 13.20 -7.37
N GLN A 36 -1.66 12.02 -7.66
CA GLN A 36 -1.34 10.78 -6.93
C GLN A 36 -0.01 10.14 -7.37
N THR A 37 0.57 10.60 -8.48
CA THR A 37 1.79 10.06 -9.08
C THR A 37 2.96 10.13 -8.09
N LEU A 38 3.75 9.05 -8.04
CA LEU A 38 4.97 9.00 -7.25
C LEU A 38 6.02 9.91 -7.87
N GLY A 39 6.62 10.78 -7.06
CA GLY A 39 7.59 11.77 -7.52
C GLY A 39 7.00 13.17 -7.70
N PHE A 40 5.69 13.37 -7.58
CA PHE A 40 5.12 14.73 -7.54
C PHE A 40 4.89 15.20 -6.11
N LYS A 41 4.03 14.50 -5.35
CA LYS A 41 3.68 14.89 -3.97
C LYS A 41 4.89 14.88 -3.03
N GLU A 42 5.87 14.00 -3.26
CA GLU A 42 7.11 13.94 -2.47
C GLU A 42 7.99 15.18 -2.67
N PHE A 43 7.82 15.89 -3.79
CA PHE A 43 8.55 17.13 -4.12
C PHE A 43 7.74 18.39 -3.82
N HIS A 44 6.53 18.27 -3.23
CA HIS A 44 5.64 19.41 -3.05
C HIS A 44 6.30 20.59 -2.33
N GLU A 45 6.97 20.34 -1.20
CA GLU A 45 7.62 21.39 -0.41
C GLU A 45 8.73 22.09 -1.19
N TYR A 46 9.54 21.33 -1.93
CA TYR A 46 10.59 21.88 -2.81
C TYR A 46 10.00 22.71 -3.96
N LEU A 47 8.95 22.22 -4.63
CA LEU A 47 8.31 22.89 -5.77
C LEU A 47 7.62 24.21 -5.37
N MET A 48 7.13 24.29 -4.12
CA MET A 48 6.51 25.50 -3.56
C MET A 48 7.52 26.58 -3.16
N LEU A 49 8.82 26.29 -3.13
CA LEU A 49 9.84 27.31 -2.85
C LEU A 49 9.89 28.35 -3.99
N PRO A 50 10.08 29.64 -3.64
CA PRO A 50 10.47 30.67 -4.59
C PRO A 50 11.75 30.25 -5.33
N GLU A 51 11.87 30.62 -6.59
CA GLU A 51 12.97 30.21 -7.47
C GLU A 51 14.34 30.59 -6.88
N GLU A 52 14.43 31.76 -6.26
CA GLU A 52 15.63 32.29 -5.63
C GLU A 52 16.10 31.44 -4.44
N LYS A 53 15.14 30.80 -3.75
CA LYS A 53 15.41 29.95 -2.57
C LYS A 53 15.72 28.50 -2.93
N ARG A 54 15.43 28.04 -4.15
CA ARG A 54 15.66 26.64 -4.55
C ARG A 54 17.14 26.25 -4.52
N ASN A 55 18.03 27.20 -4.82
CA ASN A 55 19.49 26.99 -4.79
C ASN A 55 20.13 27.26 -3.42
N SER A 56 19.34 27.73 -2.44
CA SER A 56 19.82 27.92 -1.07
C SER A 56 20.14 26.59 -0.37
N ASP A 57 20.81 26.65 0.77
CA ASP A 57 21.04 25.46 1.62
C ASP A 57 19.72 24.77 2.02
N GLU A 58 18.66 25.54 2.27
CA GLU A 58 17.34 25.02 2.59
C GLU A 58 16.71 24.30 1.39
N GLY A 59 16.79 24.91 0.20
CA GLY A 59 16.27 24.32 -1.03
C GLY A 59 16.97 23.01 -1.41
N ARG A 60 18.29 22.95 -1.25
CA ARG A 60 19.07 21.71 -1.45
C ARG A 60 18.67 20.60 -0.47
N LYS A 61 18.49 20.94 0.82
CA LYS A 61 18.03 19.97 1.83
C LYS A 61 16.65 19.42 1.52
N LEU A 62 15.71 20.30 1.14
CA LEU A 62 14.36 19.87 0.77
C LEU A 62 14.37 18.98 -0.48
N LEU A 63 15.20 19.30 -1.47
CA LEU A 63 15.35 18.48 -2.67
C LEU A 63 15.86 17.07 -2.33
N GLU A 64 16.90 16.95 -1.50
CA GLU A 64 17.43 15.66 -1.05
C GLU A 64 16.38 14.85 -0.29
N GLN A 65 15.65 15.50 0.62
CA GLN A 65 14.57 14.86 1.37
C GLN A 65 13.44 14.38 0.43
N SER A 66 13.06 15.17 -0.56
CA SER A 66 12.07 14.81 -1.58
C SER A 66 12.50 13.59 -2.40
N ILE A 67 13.77 13.51 -2.79
CA ILE A 67 14.33 12.35 -3.50
C ILE A 67 14.25 11.09 -2.63
N GLU A 68 14.62 11.17 -1.35
CA GLU A 68 14.55 10.02 -0.44
C GLU A 68 13.11 9.58 -0.17
N ASN A 69 12.19 10.54 -0.03
CA ASN A 69 10.76 10.26 0.08
C ASN A 69 10.24 9.53 -1.17
N MET A 70 10.62 9.99 -2.38
CA MET A 70 10.24 9.33 -3.64
C MET A 70 10.78 7.91 -3.73
N LYS A 71 12.06 7.69 -3.40
CA LYS A 71 12.66 6.34 -3.36
C LYS A 71 11.92 5.44 -2.37
N MET A 72 11.59 5.96 -1.19
CA MET A 72 10.84 5.20 -0.18
C MET A 72 9.43 4.85 -0.66
N ALA A 73 8.71 5.80 -1.25
CA ALA A 73 7.38 5.59 -1.78
C ALA A 73 7.39 4.56 -2.93
N THR A 74 8.39 4.60 -3.81
CA THR A 74 8.60 3.63 -4.90
C THR A 74 8.82 2.21 -4.35
N ARG A 75 9.68 2.05 -3.33
CA ARG A 75 9.88 0.74 -2.66
C ARG A 75 8.59 0.21 -2.02
N ARG A 76 7.83 1.09 -1.34
CA ARG A 76 6.53 0.72 -0.75
C ARG A 76 5.52 0.30 -1.81
N TYR A 77 5.52 1.00 -2.95
CA TYR A 77 4.65 0.69 -4.08
C TYR A 77 4.96 -0.69 -4.68
N ALA A 78 6.23 -0.98 -4.98
CA ALA A 78 6.65 -2.30 -5.47
C ALA A 78 6.24 -3.43 -4.51
N ARG A 79 6.45 -3.25 -3.20
CA ARG A 79 5.99 -4.22 -2.18
C ARG A 79 4.47 -4.40 -2.18
N ARG A 80 3.71 -3.31 -2.34
CA ARG A 80 2.25 -3.37 -2.43
C ARG A 80 1.79 -4.07 -3.70
N GLN A 81 2.43 -3.83 -4.85
CA GLN A 81 2.13 -4.53 -6.10
C GLN A 81 2.35 -6.04 -5.93
N ASN A 82 3.51 -6.45 -5.40
CA ASN A 82 3.80 -7.87 -5.15
C ASN A 82 2.76 -8.50 -4.21
N LYS A 83 2.38 -7.79 -3.13
CA LYS A 83 1.33 -8.25 -2.22
C LYS A 83 -0.03 -8.36 -2.91
N MET A 84 -0.38 -7.40 -3.76
CA MET A 84 -1.63 -7.38 -4.50
C MET A 84 -1.71 -8.50 -5.53
N VAL A 85 -0.64 -8.76 -6.28
CA VAL A 85 -0.57 -9.84 -7.27
C VAL A 85 -0.72 -11.19 -6.58
N LYS A 86 0.08 -11.45 -5.54
CA LYS A 86 -0.03 -12.70 -4.75
C LYS A 86 -1.43 -12.86 -4.14
N GLY A 87 -1.92 -11.82 -3.49
CA GLY A 87 -3.25 -11.82 -2.87
C GLY A 87 -4.37 -12.05 -3.88
N ARG A 88 -4.31 -11.44 -5.07
CA ARG A 88 -5.39 -11.52 -6.07
C ARG A 88 -5.38 -12.83 -6.86
N PHE A 89 -4.20 -13.36 -7.18
CA PHE A 89 -4.06 -14.48 -8.10
C PHE A 89 -3.65 -15.80 -7.43
N LEU A 90 -2.90 -15.78 -6.34
CA LEU A 90 -2.32 -16.99 -5.75
C LEU A 90 -2.94 -17.39 -4.41
N ASP A 91 -3.39 -16.42 -3.61
CA ASP A 91 -3.78 -16.67 -2.22
C ASP A 91 -5.30 -16.72 -1.98
N ILE A 92 -6.15 -16.31 -2.94
CA ILE A 92 -7.62 -16.42 -2.80
C ILE A 92 -8.07 -17.78 -3.28
N PRO A 93 -8.64 -18.62 -2.40
CA PRO A 93 -9.02 -19.98 -2.76
C PRO A 93 -10.30 -20.07 -3.58
N THR A 94 -11.24 -19.16 -3.37
CA THR A 94 -12.58 -19.17 -3.99
C THR A 94 -12.63 -18.57 -5.38
N ARG A 95 -11.54 -17.95 -5.84
CA ARG A 95 -11.48 -17.26 -7.13
C ARG A 95 -10.96 -18.19 -8.22
N GLU A 96 -11.66 -18.26 -9.34
CA GLU A 96 -11.10 -18.82 -10.57
C GLU A 96 -10.11 -17.82 -11.16
N VAL A 97 -8.91 -18.30 -11.42
CA VAL A 97 -7.79 -17.49 -11.90
C VAL A 97 -7.12 -18.26 -13.04
N PRO A 98 -6.67 -17.57 -14.10
CA PRO A 98 -5.91 -18.22 -15.16
C PRO A 98 -4.58 -18.76 -14.62
N PRO A 99 -3.96 -19.73 -15.31
CA PRO A 99 -2.59 -20.14 -15.01
C PRO A 99 -1.65 -18.93 -15.06
N ILE A 100 -0.86 -18.75 -13.99
CA ILE A 100 0.10 -17.64 -13.89
C ILE A 100 1.49 -18.22 -14.01
N TYR A 101 2.30 -17.72 -14.93
CA TYR A 101 3.69 -18.13 -15.10
C TYR A 101 4.64 -17.05 -14.58
N GLU A 102 5.66 -17.46 -13.84
CA GLU A 102 6.69 -16.54 -13.33
C GLU A 102 7.80 -16.34 -14.35
N LEU A 103 8.15 -15.08 -14.61
CA LEU A 103 9.32 -14.69 -15.37
C LEU A 103 10.31 -14.02 -14.40
N ASN A 104 11.52 -14.56 -14.28
CA ASN A 104 12.45 -14.13 -13.25
C ASN A 104 13.31 -12.96 -13.74
N THR A 105 13.06 -11.76 -13.21
CA THR A 105 13.81 -10.53 -13.54
C THR A 105 14.85 -10.15 -12.49
N THR A 106 15.29 -11.08 -11.63
CA THR A 106 16.24 -10.78 -10.55
C THR A 106 17.64 -10.51 -11.07
N ASP A 107 18.08 -11.31 -12.05
CA ASP A 107 19.39 -11.19 -12.70
C ASP A 107 19.20 -10.79 -14.16
N LEU A 108 19.57 -9.55 -14.49
CA LEU A 108 19.41 -9.00 -15.84
C LEU A 108 20.32 -9.67 -16.86
N SER A 109 21.40 -10.34 -16.44
CA SER A 109 22.28 -11.06 -17.37
C SER A 109 21.61 -12.29 -17.98
N LYS A 110 20.56 -12.81 -17.32
CA LYS A 110 19.77 -13.97 -17.77
C LYS A 110 18.45 -13.58 -18.42
N TRP A 111 18.30 -12.32 -18.83
CA TRP A 111 17.05 -11.80 -19.37
C TRP A 111 16.53 -12.61 -20.57
N ASP A 112 17.41 -12.93 -21.52
CA ASP A 112 17.02 -13.66 -22.72
C ASP A 112 16.43 -15.04 -22.36
N ASP A 113 17.11 -15.80 -21.49
CA ASP A 113 16.66 -17.14 -21.10
C ASP A 113 15.45 -17.14 -20.13
N GLU A 114 15.53 -16.41 -19.01
CA GLU A 114 14.58 -16.49 -17.89
C GLU A 114 13.31 -15.66 -18.09
N VAL A 115 13.32 -14.73 -19.05
CA VAL A 115 12.20 -13.80 -19.32
C VAL A 115 11.74 -13.91 -20.76
N LYS A 116 12.58 -13.57 -21.73
CA LYS A 116 12.16 -13.42 -23.13
C LYS A 116 11.80 -14.75 -23.76
N ASP A 117 12.73 -15.69 -23.80
CA ASP A 117 12.56 -16.98 -24.48
C ASP A 117 11.54 -17.84 -23.75
N LYS A 118 11.58 -17.82 -22.41
CA LYS A 118 10.54 -18.42 -21.56
C LYS A 118 9.14 -17.87 -21.87
N ALA A 119 8.98 -16.55 -21.98
CA ALA A 119 7.68 -15.94 -22.28
C ALA A 119 7.18 -16.32 -23.69
N ILE A 120 8.06 -16.29 -24.69
CA ILE A 120 7.75 -16.69 -26.07
C ILE A 120 7.26 -18.14 -26.08
N ALA A 121 8.00 -19.06 -25.47
CA ALA A 121 7.63 -20.48 -25.42
C ALA A 121 6.28 -20.73 -24.72
N ILE A 122 5.98 -20.00 -23.63
CA ILE A 122 4.67 -20.07 -22.96
C ILE A 122 3.54 -19.60 -23.89
N ILE A 123 3.75 -18.48 -24.57
CA ILE A 123 2.75 -17.89 -25.49
C ILE A 123 2.53 -18.79 -26.70
N GLU A 124 3.60 -19.30 -27.32
CA GLU A 124 3.53 -20.22 -28.46
C GLU A 124 2.80 -21.52 -28.10
N SER A 125 3.10 -22.09 -26.92
CA SER A 125 2.39 -23.28 -26.43
C SER A 125 0.89 -23.01 -26.29
N TYR A 126 0.52 -21.84 -25.75
CA TYR A 126 -0.87 -21.42 -25.62
C TYR A 126 -1.57 -21.23 -26.98
N ILE A 127 -0.94 -20.51 -27.91
CA ILE A 127 -1.50 -20.24 -29.25
C ILE A 127 -1.70 -21.55 -30.04
N ASN A 128 -0.74 -22.46 -29.97
CA ASN A 128 -0.77 -23.72 -30.72
C ASN A 128 -1.55 -24.85 -30.00
N ASN A 129 -2.08 -24.61 -28.80
CA ASN A 129 -2.74 -25.61 -27.95
C ASN A 129 -1.86 -26.84 -27.65
N VAL A 130 -0.56 -26.62 -27.47
CA VAL A 130 0.42 -27.67 -27.14
C VAL A 130 0.77 -27.58 -25.64
N PRO A 131 1.07 -28.70 -24.94
CA PRO A 131 1.52 -28.65 -23.57
C PRO A 131 2.74 -27.75 -23.39
N CYS A 132 2.66 -26.81 -22.45
CA CYS A 132 3.77 -25.92 -22.11
C CYS A 132 4.82 -26.68 -21.30
N SER A 133 6.11 -26.49 -21.64
CA SER A 133 7.24 -27.08 -20.91
C SER A 133 7.44 -26.46 -19.52
N TYR A 134 6.93 -25.26 -19.30
CA TYR A 134 7.02 -24.56 -18.02
C TYR A 134 5.76 -24.82 -17.19
N GLU A 135 5.93 -24.95 -15.87
CA GLU A 135 4.82 -25.08 -14.95
C GLU A 135 4.30 -23.70 -14.50
N PRO A 136 2.97 -23.53 -14.36
CA PRO A 136 2.42 -22.34 -13.74
C PRO A 136 2.70 -22.33 -12.23
N LEU A 137 2.69 -21.14 -11.64
CA LEU A 137 2.81 -20.92 -10.20
C LEU A 137 1.71 -21.67 -9.45
N LYS A 138 2.14 -22.39 -8.41
CA LYS A 138 1.24 -23.08 -7.50
C LYS A 138 0.49 -22.07 -6.64
N ARG A 139 -0.83 -22.25 -6.56
CA ARG A 139 -1.70 -21.45 -5.70
C ARG A 139 -1.54 -21.90 -4.25
N ASN A 140 -1.47 -20.96 -3.32
CA ASN A 140 -1.41 -21.24 -1.89
C ASN A 140 -2.83 -21.41 -1.35
N LEU A 141 -3.43 -22.56 -1.63
CA LEU A 141 -4.80 -22.90 -1.22
C LEU A 141 -4.80 -23.43 0.22
N ASP A 142 -4.66 -22.52 1.16
CA ASP A 142 -4.83 -22.84 2.59
C ASP A 142 -6.33 -23.02 2.87
N GLU A 143 -6.77 -24.25 3.12
CA GLU A 143 -8.17 -24.58 3.38
C GLU A 143 -8.70 -23.92 4.66
N GLU A 144 -7.85 -23.66 5.64
CA GLU A 144 -8.25 -22.94 6.86
C GLU A 144 -8.58 -21.47 6.55
N LYS A 145 -7.92 -20.86 5.56
CA LYS A 145 -8.30 -19.52 5.08
C LYS A 145 -9.63 -19.49 4.35
N ARG A 146 -10.14 -20.62 3.84
CA ARG A 146 -11.49 -20.68 3.21
C ARG A 146 -12.60 -20.50 4.23
N LYS A 147 -12.37 -20.89 5.49
CA LYS A 147 -13.35 -20.82 6.58
C LYS A 147 -13.45 -19.43 7.21
N ILE A 148 -12.44 -18.58 6.99
CA ILE A 148 -12.39 -17.22 7.53
C ILE A 148 -13.19 -16.29 6.62
N ASP A 149 -14.29 -15.73 7.12
CA ASP A 149 -15.04 -14.73 6.38
C ASP A 149 -14.34 -13.37 6.52
N GLY A 150 -13.79 -12.87 5.40
CA GLY A 150 -13.16 -11.56 5.32
C GLY A 150 -14.16 -10.40 5.28
N HIS A 151 -15.45 -10.67 5.11
CA HIS A 151 -16.51 -9.67 5.05
C HIS A 151 -17.47 -9.73 6.25
N SER A 152 -17.20 -10.59 7.24
CA SER A 152 -18.02 -10.68 8.44
C SER A 152 -18.00 -9.35 9.20
N CYS A 153 -19.14 -8.98 9.79
CA CYS A 153 -19.29 -7.75 10.56
C CYS A 153 -19.29 -8.07 12.06
N ASN A 154 -18.14 -7.92 12.71
CA ASN A 154 -17.96 -8.23 14.12
C ASN A 154 -17.92 -6.94 14.96
N TYR A 155 -18.81 -6.81 15.94
CA TYR A 155 -18.82 -5.67 16.87
C TYR A 155 -18.06 -6.01 18.15
N CYS A 156 -17.22 -5.09 18.62
CA CYS A 156 -16.54 -5.23 19.91
C CYS A 156 -17.17 -4.30 20.96
N ASP A 157 -17.89 -4.85 21.95
CA ASP A 157 -18.54 -4.06 23.01
C ASP A 157 -17.56 -3.34 23.93
N VAL A 158 -16.34 -3.87 24.05
CA VAL A 158 -15.30 -3.26 24.88
C VAL A 158 -14.79 -1.97 24.27
N CYS A 159 -14.53 -2.00 22.96
CA CYS A 159 -13.94 -0.89 22.20
C CYS A 159 -14.98 -0.08 21.43
N GLU A 160 -16.25 -0.47 21.48
CA GLU A 160 -17.40 0.18 20.84
C GLU A 160 -17.15 0.47 19.35
N ARG A 161 -16.69 -0.56 18.63
CA ARG A 161 -16.34 -0.43 17.22
C ARG A 161 -16.68 -1.67 16.42
N LEU A 162 -17.14 -1.44 15.19
CA LEU A 162 -17.31 -2.45 14.16
C LEU A 162 -15.95 -2.81 13.55
N ILE A 163 -15.72 -4.11 13.35
CA ILE A 163 -14.51 -4.65 12.72
C ILE A 163 -14.98 -5.64 11.64
N ILE A 164 -14.51 -5.39 10.42
CA ILE A 164 -14.84 -6.24 9.27
C ILE A 164 -13.78 -7.33 9.15
N GLY A 165 -14.22 -8.57 9.03
CA GLY A 165 -13.40 -9.77 8.87
C GLY A 165 -13.09 -10.50 10.19
N ASP A 166 -13.22 -11.82 10.18
CA ASP A 166 -13.00 -12.68 11.37
C ASP A 166 -11.54 -12.64 11.83
N LYS A 167 -10.62 -12.57 10.86
CA LYS A 167 -9.19 -12.48 11.13
C LYS A 167 -8.85 -11.15 11.79
N GLU A 168 -9.34 -10.05 11.26
CA GLU A 168 -9.15 -8.71 11.79
C GLU A 168 -9.76 -8.57 13.18
N PHE A 169 -10.91 -9.20 13.41
CA PHE A 169 -11.55 -9.26 14.72
C PHE A 169 -10.72 -10.06 15.72
N SER A 170 -10.20 -11.23 15.33
CA SER A 170 -9.32 -12.04 16.18
C SER A 170 -8.02 -11.31 16.54
N ILE A 171 -7.41 -10.61 15.58
CA ILE A 171 -6.23 -9.77 15.83
C ILE A 171 -6.59 -8.63 16.79
N HIS A 172 -7.76 -8.02 16.61
CA HIS A 172 -8.22 -6.97 17.50
C HIS A 172 -8.34 -7.45 18.95
N LEU A 173 -9.01 -8.58 19.18
CA LEU A 173 -9.20 -9.14 20.52
C LEU A 173 -7.87 -9.36 21.23
N ASN A 174 -6.84 -9.80 20.50
CA ASN A 174 -5.49 -10.02 21.04
C ASN A 174 -4.60 -8.77 21.07
N SER A 175 -5.08 -7.63 20.56
CA SER A 175 -4.26 -6.42 20.44
C SER A 175 -4.01 -5.73 21.79
N HIS A 176 -2.82 -5.16 21.95
CA HIS A 176 -2.49 -4.33 23.13
C HIS A 176 -3.47 -3.17 23.35
N LYS A 177 -4.10 -2.66 22.29
CA LYS A 177 -5.10 -1.60 22.40
C LYS A 177 -6.37 -2.12 23.08
N HIS A 178 -6.89 -3.26 22.62
CA HIS A 178 -8.06 -3.91 23.22
C HIS A 178 -7.80 -4.26 24.69
N MET A 179 -6.65 -4.88 24.98
CA MET A 179 -6.24 -5.23 26.35
C MET A 179 -6.17 -4.01 27.28
N ARG A 180 -5.72 -2.85 26.78
CA ARG A 180 -5.69 -1.61 27.57
C ARG A 180 -7.09 -1.08 27.88
N VAL A 181 -8.00 -1.10 26.92
CA VAL A 181 -9.39 -0.66 27.13
C VAL A 181 -10.11 -1.60 28.11
N LEU A 182 -9.92 -2.91 27.98
CA LEU A 182 -10.41 -3.91 28.93
C LEU A 182 -9.98 -3.60 30.36
N LYS A 183 -8.68 -3.39 30.58
CA LYS A 183 -8.13 -3.07 31.91
C LYS A 183 -8.74 -1.77 32.48
N LYS A 184 -8.90 -0.74 31.65
CA LYS A 184 -9.52 0.53 32.06
C LYS A 184 -10.99 0.35 32.46
N LYS A 185 -11.80 -0.37 31.65
CA LYS A 185 -13.20 -0.65 31.97
C LYS A 185 -13.33 -1.46 33.27
N LYS A 186 -12.49 -2.49 33.48
CA LYS A 186 -12.46 -3.25 34.75
C LYS A 186 -12.16 -2.36 35.97
N LYS A 187 -11.18 -1.46 35.87
CA LYS A 187 -10.83 -0.53 36.97
C LYS A 187 -12.00 0.40 37.31
N LEU A 188 -12.68 0.94 36.30
CA LEU A 188 -13.84 1.82 36.48
C LEU A 188 -15.02 1.09 37.13
N LEU A 189 -15.30 -0.16 36.71
CA LEU A 189 -16.34 -0.99 37.33
C LEU A 189 -16.02 -1.25 38.81
N MET A 190 -14.78 -1.63 39.13
CA MET A 190 -14.34 -1.82 40.51
C MET A 190 -14.38 -0.54 41.37
N GLN A 191 -14.28 0.64 40.75
CA GLN A 191 -14.41 1.92 41.46
C GLN A 191 -15.87 2.23 41.75
N LYS A 192 -16.76 2.07 40.76
CA LYS A 192 -18.21 2.22 40.94
C LYS A 192 -18.77 1.29 42.01
N GLU A 193 -18.37 0.02 41.98
CA GLU A 193 -18.77 -0.97 43.00
C GLU A 193 -18.29 -0.62 44.42
N LYS A 194 -17.22 0.18 44.56
CA LYS A 194 -16.75 0.66 45.86
C LYS A 194 -17.50 1.90 46.32
N GLU A 195 -17.82 2.81 45.41
CA GLU A 195 -18.63 4.01 45.67
C GLU A 195 -20.06 3.62 46.07
N GLU A 196 -20.70 2.69 45.35
CA GLU A 196 -22.06 2.19 45.68
C GLU A 196 -22.12 1.45 47.03
N LYS A 197 -21.00 0.89 47.50
CA LYS A 197 -20.91 0.25 48.84
C LYS A 197 -20.66 1.26 49.96
N GLN A 198 -20.15 2.44 49.65
CA GLN A 198 -19.97 3.54 50.61
C GLN A 198 -21.24 4.37 50.78
N ASP A 199 -22.06 4.51 49.74
CA ASP A 199 -23.32 5.26 49.80
C ASP A 199 -24.49 4.48 50.46
N ASN A 200 -24.38 3.16 50.57
CA ASN A 200 -25.40 2.28 51.17
C ASN A 200 -25.11 1.89 52.63
N ASN A 201 -24.14 2.52 53.29
CA ASN A 201 -23.67 2.21 54.64
C ASN A 201 -23.59 3.49 55.49
#